data_AF-A0A6B2BTD8-F1
#
_entry.id   AF-A0A6B2BTD8-F1
#
_cell.length_a   1.000
_cell.length_b   1.000
_cell.length_c   1.000
_cell.angle_alpha   90.00
_cell.angle_beta   90.00
_cell.angle_gamma   90.00
#
_symmetry.space_group_name_H-M   'P 1'
#
loop_
_entity.id
_entity.type
_entity.pdbx_description
1 polymer ?
#
loop_
_entity_poly.entity_id
_entity_poly.type
_entity_poly.pdbx_seq_one_letter_code
_entity_poly.pdbx_strand_id
1 'polypeptide(L)'
;MKYSINKLSKLSMLKISKEEEKMIAKKVQALGELLEKLDAIEPPKEAFVLAPEGEHKRDDVPVEFDSDEIIKVFNEVKGRYLKGPKTL
;
A
#
# COMPACT_ATOMS: atom_id res chain seq x y z
N MET A 1 -4.94 -9.08 -19.16
CA MET A 1 -5.26 -9.83 -17.91
C MET A 1 -6.70 -9.53 -17.48
N LYS A 2 -7.50 -10.51 -17.01
CA LYS A 2 -8.81 -10.20 -16.41
C LYS A 2 -8.62 -9.75 -14.96
N TYR A 3 -8.69 -8.44 -14.71
CA TYR A 3 -8.63 -7.89 -13.36
C TYR A 3 -9.92 -8.20 -12.59
N SER A 4 -9.85 -9.11 -11.63
CA SER A 4 -10.96 -9.33 -10.69
C SER A 4 -10.93 -8.25 -9.62
N ILE A 5 -11.89 -7.32 -9.65
CA ILE A 5 -12.01 -6.24 -8.66
C ILE A 5 -12.11 -6.81 -7.23
N ASN A 6 -12.82 -7.92 -7.05
CA ASN A 6 -12.90 -8.63 -5.77
C ASN A 6 -11.53 -9.15 -5.29
N LYS A 7 -10.68 -9.64 -6.20
CA LYS A 7 -9.32 -10.06 -5.82
C LYS A 7 -8.47 -8.85 -5.42
N LEU A 8 -8.56 -7.76 -6.17
CA LEU A 8 -7.81 -6.52 -5.88
C LEU A 8 -8.26 -5.87 -4.57
N SER A 9 -9.56 -5.87 -4.28
CA SER A 9 -10.10 -5.32 -3.03
C SER A 9 -9.60 -6.10 -1.81
N LYS A 10 -9.53 -7.43 -1.89
CA LYS A 10 -8.97 -8.27 -0.83
C LYS A 10 -7.49 -8.01 -0.61
N LEU A 11 -6.69 -7.91 -1.68
CA LEU A 11 -5.25 -7.65 -1.58
C LEU A 11 -4.94 -6.26 -1.00
N SER A 12 -5.78 -5.27 -1.30
CA SER A 12 -5.64 -3.89 -0.80
C SER A 12 -6.35 -3.63 0.53
N MET A 13 -7.01 -4.64 1.10
CA MET A 13 -7.84 -4.53 2.30
C MET A 13 -8.93 -3.44 2.20
N LEU A 14 -9.41 -3.17 0.98
CA LEU A 14 -10.48 -2.21 0.72
C LEU A 14 -11.84 -2.90 0.68
N LYS A 15 -12.78 -2.36 1.46
CA LYS A 15 -14.19 -2.77 1.37
C LYS A 15 -14.86 -1.97 0.27
N ILE A 16 -15.27 -2.66 -0.80
CA ILE A 16 -15.94 -2.06 -1.96
C ILE A 16 -17.41 -2.49 -1.95
N SER A 17 -18.32 -1.53 -2.09
CA SER A 17 -19.75 -1.82 -2.25
C SER A 17 -20.07 -2.36 -3.65
N LYS A 18 -21.22 -3.01 -3.80
CA LYS A 18 -21.68 -3.50 -5.12
C LYS A 18 -21.92 -2.38 -6.13
N GLU A 19 -22.32 -1.20 -5.65
CA GLU A 19 -22.56 -0.02 -6.48
C GLU A 19 -21.24 0.55 -7.03
N GLU A 20 -20.21 0.60 -6.20
CA GLU A 20 -18.87 1.04 -6.59
C GLU A 20 -18.18 0.05 -7.52
N GLU A 21 -18.43 -1.26 -7.37
CA GLU A 21 -17.74 -2.32 -8.11
C GLU A 21 -17.81 -2.11 -9.64
N LYS A 22 -18.99 -1.76 -10.17
CA LYS A 22 -19.17 -1.53 -11.61
C LYS A 22 -18.42 -0.31 -12.11
N MET A 23 -18.38 0.76 -11.31
CA MET A 23 -17.63 1.97 -11.65
C MET A 23 -16.12 1.72 -11.61
N ILE A 24 -15.64 1.04 -10.58
CA ILE A 24 -14.23 0.71 -10.41
C ILE A 24 -13.78 -0.24 -11.53
N ALA A 25 -14.57 -1.24 -11.88
CA ALA A 25 -14.28 -2.15 -12.99
C ALA A 25 -14.05 -1.39 -14.31
N LYS A 26 -14.91 -0.42 -14.64
CA LYS A 26 -14.74 0.42 -15.84
C LYS A 26 -13.44 1.23 -15.80
N LYS A 27 -13.11 1.84 -14.65
CA LYS A 27 -11.89 2.65 -14.51
C LYS A 27 -10.63 1.79 -14.59
N VAL A 28 -10.62 0.62 -13.95
CA VAL A 28 -9.50 -0.32 -13.99
C VAL A 28 -9.29 -0.86 -15.41
N GLN A 29 -10.38 -1.13 -16.13
CA GLN A 29 -10.29 -1.53 -17.53
C GLN A 29 -9.65 -0.42 -18.39
N ALA A 30 -10.14 0.82 -18.28
CA ALA A 30 -9.59 1.96 -19.03
C ALA A 30 -8.11 2.22 -18.71
N LEU A 31 -7.70 2.04 -17.44
CA LEU A 31 -6.30 2.09 -17.05
C LEU A 31 -5.49 0.96 -17.68
N GLY A 32 -6.02 -0.26 -17.72
CA GLY A 32 -5.39 -1.39 -18.40
C GLY A 32 -5.12 -1.11 -19.88
N GLU A 33 -6.13 -0.59 -20.60
CA GLU A 33 -6.00 -0.21 -22.02
C GLU A 33 -4.97 0.91 -22.23
N LEU A 34 -4.83 1.82 -21.27
CA LEU A 34 -3.80 2.86 -21.31
C LEU A 34 -2.41 2.29 -21.05
N LEU A 35 -2.27 1.34 -20.13
CA LEU A 35 -1.01 0.67 -19.81
C LEU A 35 -0.53 -0.24 -20.96
N GLU A 36 -1.44 -0.88 -21.71
CA GLU A 36 -1.08 -1.66 -22.90
C GLU A 36 -0.36 -0.81 -23.96
N LYS A 37 -0.57 0.51 -23.99
CA LYS A 37 0.19 1.41 -24.87
C LYS A 37 1.66 1.55 -24.47
N LEU A 38 1.99 1.25 -23.22
CA LEU A 38 3.36 1.26 -22.71
C LEU A 38 4.11 -0.04 -23.05
N ASP A 39 3.41 -1.14 -23.37
CA ASP A 39 4.05 -2.40 -23.78
C ASP A 39 4.84 -2.24 -25.10
N ALA A 40 4.49 -1.24 -25.91
CA ALA A 40 5.20 -0.89 -27.15
C ALA A 40 6.50 -0.10 -26.90
N ILE A 41 6.74 0.34 -25.66
CA ILE A 41 7.90 1.14 -25.30
C ILE A 41 8.94 0.21 -24.68
N GLU A 42 10.13 0.15 -25.29
CA GLU A 42 11.24 -0.59 -24.71
C GLU A 42 11.67 0.09 -23.40
N PRO A 43 11.55 -0.58 -22.24
CA PRO A 43 11.99 0.02 -20.98
C PRO A 43 13.52 0.16 -21.00
N PRO A 44 14.08 1.15 -20.30
CA PRO A 44 15.53 1.25 -20.12
C PRO A 44 16.05 -0.05 -19.49
N LYS A 45 17.24 -0.49 -19.94
CA LYS A 45 17.89 -1.72 -19.44
C LYS A 45 18.19 -1.67 -17.94
N GLU A 46 18.36 -0.47 -17.40
CA GLU A 46 18.57 -0.22 -15.99
C GLU A 46 17.38 0.57 -15.45
N ALA A 47 16.85 0.14 -14.31
CA ALA A 47 15.83 0.87 -13.60
C ALA A 47 16.42 2.19 -13.09
N PHE A 48 15.73 3.31 -13.34
CA PHE A 48 16.06 4.56 -12.67
C PHE A 48 15.75 4.43 -11.17
N VAL A 49 16.76 4.07 -10.39
CA VAL A 49 16.68 4.12 -8.94
C VAL A 49 16.89 5.58 -8.55
N LEU A 50 15.82 6.27 -8.14
CA LEU A 50 15.92 7.64 -7.60
C LEU A 50 16.58 7.68 -6.21
N ALA A 51 16.82 6.52 -5.60
CA ALA A 51 17.54 6.41 -4.34
C ALA A 51 19.06 6.42 -4.61
N PRO A 52 19.85 7.09 -3.75
CA PRO A 52 21.30 7.08 -3.87
C PRO A 52 21.82 5.63 -3.84
N GLU A 53 22.68 5.31 -4.80
CA GLU A 53 23.39 4.03 -4.86
C GLU A 53 24.29 3.85 -3.62
N GLY A 54 24.38 2.61 -3.13
CA GLY A 54 25.23 2.26 -1.98
C GLY A 54 24.48 1.55 -0.85
N GLU A 55 25.24 1.07 0.13
CA GLU A 55 24.68 0.46 1.35
C GLU A 55 24.24 1.53 2.33
N HIS A 56 22.94 1.61 2.58
CA HIS A 56 22.36 2.47 3.61
C HIS A 56 22.42 1.76 4.96
N LYS A 57 23.51 1.96 5.70
CA LYS A 57 23.69 1.40 7.05
C LYS A 57 23.19 2.38 8.11
N ARG A 58 22.60 1.81 9.16
CA ARG A 58 22.23 2.54 10.38
C ARG A 58 23.10 2.01 11.51
N ASP A 59 23.67 2.91 12.30
CA ASP A 59 24.42 2.53 13.50
C ASP A 59 23.53 1.79 14.50
N ASP A 60 24.09 0.82 15.21
CA ASP A 60 23.40 0.07 16.25
C ASP A 60 23.39 0.85 17.59
N VAL A 61 22.79 2.04 17.54
CA VAL A 61 22.66 2.93 18.70
C VAL A 61 21.19 3.00 19.10
N PRO A 62 20.86 2.82 20.40
CA PRO A 62 19.49 2.95 20.87
C PRO A 62 19.00 4.39 20.69
N VAL A 63 17.75 4.54 20.25
CA VAL A 63 17.06 5.82 20.16
C VAL A 63 15.94 5.82 21.18
N GLU A 64 15.96 6.77 22.10
CA GLU A 64 14.89 6.95 23.09
C GLU A 64 13.62 7.50 22.42
N PHE A 65 12.46 7.04 22.88
CA PHE A 65 11.16 7.55 22.44
C PHE A 65 10.16 7.58 23.59
N ASP A 66 9.21 8.51 23.55
CA ASP A 66 8.13 8.61 24.52
C ASP A 66 6.92 7.78 24.05
N SER A 67 6.59 6.74 24.81
CA SER A 67 5.42 5.91 24.53
C SER A 67 4.11 6.69 24.61
N ASP A 68 4.03 7.71 25.46
CA ASP A 68 2.81 8.49 25.66
C ASP A 68 2.55 9.42 24.48
N GLU A 69 3.60 9.91 23.80
CA GLU A 69 3.45 10.65 22.54
C GLU A 69 2.96 9.77 21.40
N ILE A 70 3.51 8.56 21.28
CA ILE A 70 3.10 7.60 20.25
C ILE A 70 1.64 7.23 20.41
N ILE A 71 1.18 6.97 21.64
CA ILE A 71 -0.17 6.48 21.89
C ILE A 71 -1.24 7.55 21.59
N LYS A 72 -0.92 8.86 21.70
CA LYS A 72 -1.86 9.97 21.45
C LYS A 72 -2.45 9.99 20.03
N VAL A 73 -1.76 9.43 19.03
CA VAL A 73 -2.25 9.43 17.64
C VAL A 73 -3.29 8.34 17.36
N PHE A 74 -3.54 7.45 18.32
CA PHE A 74 -4.44 6.32 18.15
C PHE A 74 -5.78 6.55 18.84
N ASN A 75 -6.87 6.20 18.16
CA ASN A 75 -8.24 6.43 18.64
C ASN A 75 -8.67 5.45 19.74
N GLU A 76 -8.13 4.23 19.77
CA GLU A 76 -8.56 3.20 20.70
C GLU A 76 -7.39 2.59 21.48
N VAL A 77 -7.27 2.98 22.75
CA VAL A 77 -6.17 2.60 23.63
C VAL A 77 -6.73 1.95 24.91
N LYS A 78 -6.02 0.94 25.43
CA LYS A 78 -6.25 0.32 26.75
C LYS A 78 -4.94 0.30 27.53
N GLY A 79 -4.71 1.30 28.38
CA GLY A 79 -3.43 1.44 29.08
C GLY A 79 -2.30 1.66 28.06
N ARG A 80 -1.33 0.74 27.99
CA ARG A 80 -0.21 0.79 27.02
C ARG A 80 -0.46 -0.01 25.73
N TYR A 81 -1.67 -0.50 25.52
CA TYR A 81 -2.01 -1.37 24.38
C TYR A 81 -2.96 -0.68 23.43
N LEU A 82 -2.76 -0.89 22.13
CA LEU A 82 -3.74 -0.53 21.10
C LEU A 82 -4.86 -1.58 21.09
N LYS A 83 -6.11 -1.12 21.10
CA LYS A 83 -7.25 -2.03 20.92
C LYS A 83 -7.43 -2.29 19.43
N GLY A 84 -7.54 -3.56 19.08
CA GLY A 84 -7.87 -4.01 17.73
C GLY A 84 -8.83 -5.19 17.80
N PRO A 85 -9.44 -5.56 16.66
CA PRO A 85 -10.22 -6.79 16.58
C PRO A 85 -9.33 -7.98 16.93
N LYS A 86 -9.86 -8.95 17.69
CA LYS A 86 -9.14 -10.19 17.98
C LYS A 86 -8.81 -10.89 16.66
N THR A 87 -7.54 -11.16 16.44
CA THR A 87 -7.10 -12.07 15.37
C THR A 87 -7.48 -13.50 15.76
N LEU A 88 -7.99 -14.27 14.79
CA LEU A 88 -8.28 -15.70 14.94
C LEU A 88 -6.98 -16.52 14.99
#